data_AF-A0A6N4UZ10-F1
#
_entry.id   AF-A0A6N4UZ10-F1
#
_cell.length_a   1.000
_cell.length_b   1.000
_cell.length_c   1.000
_cell.angle_alpha   90.00
_cell.angle_beta   90.00
_cell.angle_gamma   90.00
#
_symmetry.space_group_name_H-M   'P 1'
#
loop_
_entity.id
_entity.type
_entity.pdbx_description
1 polymer ?
#
loop_
_entity_poly.entity_id
_entity_poly.type
_entity_poly.pdbx_seq_one_letter_code
_entity_poly.pdbx_strand_id
1 'polypeptide(L)'
;MGELGVPRPAAAGALLVVMSMHLATTAAAAPDDTAVNGAFSAVSDGQWAKTNESYLDEATLTSTWTVTSTCSTYQDCTGTVVSDQGWTAPLVYQSGRWRVVRTLEHWEPCPDGTAAAGQQSFTFWPARRDAPDRHDLLSGWDETIGPSGACGINRSLNIRMPFRLKRIT
;
A
#
# COMPACT_ATOMS: atom_id res chain seq x y z
N MET A 1 33.98 -61.99 66.70
CA MET A 1 35.01 -61.70 65.68
C MET A 1 34.25 -61.64 64.36
N GLY A 2 33.80 -60.51 63.82
CA GLY A 2 34.34 -59.16 63.81
C GLY A 2 34.81 -58.85 62.39
N GLU A 3 33.88 -58.54 61.47
CA GLU A 3 34.10 -58.01 60.10
C GLU A 3 32.79 -57.24 59.75
N LEU A 4 32.73 -55.89 59.83
CA LEU A 4 32.83 -54.94 58.71
C LEU A 4 32.39 -55.52 57.35
N GLY A 5 31.48 -54.98 56.55
CA GLY A 5 30.87 -53.66 56.43
C GLY A 5 30.40 -53.50 54.96
N VAL A 6 29.73 -52.39 54.67
CA VAL A 6 29.36 -51.82 53.34
C VAL A 6 27.87 -51.93 52.95
N PRO A 7 27.15 -50.78 52.90
CA PRO A 7 25.79 -50.67 52.37
C PRO A 7 25.76 -50.61 50.83
N ARG A 8 24.74 -51.21 50.20
CA ARG A 8 24.45 -51.05 48.76
C ARG A 8 23.66 -49.74 48.53
N PRO A 9 24.02 -48.91 47.53
CA PRO A 9 23.42 -47.61 47.30
C PRO A 9 22.05 -47.69 46.63
N ALA A 10 21.24 -46.67 46.90
CA ALA A 10 19.94 -46.40 46.30
C ALA A 10 20.05 -45.59 44.99
N ALA A 11 19.05 -45.82 44.13
CA ALA A 11 18.44 -44.91 43.14
C ALA A 11 19.28 -44.35 41.97
N ALA A 12 18.77 -44.52 40.75
CA ALA A 12 18.71 -43.48 39.72
C ALA A 12 17.74 -43.90 38.60
N GLY A 13 16.50 -43.41 38.66
CA GLY A 13 15.59 -43.42 37.51
C GLY A 13 15.97 -42.27 36.58
N ALA A 14 16.44 -42.57 35.37
CA ALA A 14 16.75 -41.56 34.37
C ALA A 14 15.45 -41.13 33.64
N LEU A 15 14.94 -39.95 33.97
CA LEU A 15 13.96 -39.26 33.12
C LEU A 15 14.71 -38.62 31.93
N LEU A 16 14.51 -39.16 30.73
CA LEU A 16 14.92 -38.53 29.49
C LEU A 16 13.93 -37.40 29.15
N VAL A 17 14.32 -36.15 29.40
CA VAL A 17 13.62 -34.97 28.88
C VAL A 17 14.13 -34.73 27.46
N VAL A 18 13.35 -35.15 26.46
CA VAL A 18 13.61 -34.81 25.06
C VAL A 18 13.13 -33.39 24.81
N MET A 19 14.06 -32.44 24.83
CA MET A 19 13.80 -31.03 24.55
C MET A 19 13.65 -30.85 23.03
N SER A 20 12.42 -30.82 22.55
CA SER A 20 12.10 -30.54 21.15
C SER A 20 12.54 -29.12 20.77
N MET A 21 13.70 -28.99 20.13
CA MET A 21 14.13 -27.75 19.50
C MET A 21 13.18 -27.40 18.36
N HIS A 22 12.25 -26.49 18.61
CA HIS A 22 11.42 -25.90 17.57
C HIS A 22 12.31 -24.93 16.79
N LEU A 23 12.76 -25.35 15.60
CA LEU A 23 13.32 -24.46 14.60
C LEU A 23 12.20 -23.50 14.19
N ALA A 24 12.16 -22.31 14.78
CA ALA A 24 11.34 -21.22 14.27
C ALA A 24 11.93 -20.80 12.92
N THR A 25 11.34 -21.29 11.82
CA THR A 25 11.61 -20.74 10.49
C THR A 25 11.15 -19.29 10.50
N THR A 26 12.09 -18.35 10.59
CA THR A 26 11.83 -16.95 10.28
C THR A 26 11.52 -16.87 8.80
N ALA A 27 10.23 -16.75 8.45
CA ALA A 27 9.81 -16.42 7.10
C ALA A 27 10.29 -14.99 6.81
N ALA A 28 11.49 -14.86 6.25
CA ALA A 28 11.92 -13.61 5.66
C ALA A 28 11.07 -13.40 4.39
N ALA A 29 10.15 -12.44 4.43
CA ALA A 29 9.48 -11.98 3.23
C ALA A 29 10.59 -11.52 2.26
N ALA A 30 10.67 -12.16 1.09
CA ALA A 30 11.61 -11.71 0.07
C ALA A 30 11.31 -10.24 -0.26
N PRO A 31 12.31 -9.38 -0.50
CA PRO A 31 12.09 -7.98 -0.88
C PRO A 31 11.07 -7.84 -2.02
N ASP A 32 11.06 -8.81 -2.94
CA ASP A 32 10.19 -8.83 -4.10
C ASP A 32 8.72 -9.17 -3.79
N ASP A 33 8.43 -9.70 -2.60
CA ASP A 33 7.05 -10.02 -2.15
C ASP A 33 6.21 -8.77 -1.85
N THR A 34 6.80 -7.57 -1.94
CA THR A 34 6.06 -6.30 -1.83
C THR A 34 5.74 -5.72 -3.20
N ALA A 35 6.52 -6.04 -4.23
CA ALA A 35 6.40 -5.44 -5.55
C ALA A 35 5.01 -5.71 -6.17
N VAL A 36 4.49 -4.72 -6.89
CA VAL A 36 3.24 -4.81 -7.64
C VAL A 36 3.56 -4.55 -9.11
N ASN A 37 3.33 -5.56 -9.94
CA ASN A 37 3.65 -5.56 -11.36
C ASN A 37 2.48 -6.10 -12.17
N GLY A 38 2.21 -5.54 -13.35
CA GLY A 38 1.22 -6.05 -14.31
C GLY A 38 0.21 -5.01 -14.79
N ALA A 39 -0.89 -5.48 -15.37
CA ALA A 39 -1.96 -4.63 -15.88
C ALA A 39 -3.15 -4.60 -14.92
N PHE A 40 -3.70 -3.41 -14.68
CA PHE A 40 -4.75 -3.15 -13.70
C PHE A 40 -5.85 -2.27 -14.25
N SER A 41 -7.08 -2.52 -13.82
CA SER A 41 -8.19 -1.57 -13.88
C SER A 41 -8.13 -0.67 -12.65
N ALA A 42 -7.97 0.63 -12.87
CA ALA A 42 -7.93 1.68 -11.87
C ALA A 42 -9.26 2.45 -11.90
N VAL A 43 -9.97 2.47 -10.78
CA VAL A 43 -11.28 3.11 -10.67
C VAL A 43 -11.28 4.10 -9.51
N SER A 44 -11.56 5.36 -9.80
CA SER A 44 -11.87 6.41 -8.82
C SER A 44 -13.38 6.60 -8.76
N ASP A 45 -13.99 6.28 -7.63
CA ASP A 45 -15.44 6.32 -7.44
C ASP A 45 -15.91 7.73 -7.09
N GLY A 46 -16.53 8.39 -8.07
CA GLY A 46 -17.05 9.74 -7.92
C GLY A 46 -18.33 9.83 -7.09
N GLN A 47 -19.10 8.74 -6.96
CA GLN A 47 -20.37 8.73 -6.23
C GLN A 47 -20.21 8.85 -4.71
N TRP A 48 -18.98 8.64 -4.21
CA TRP A 48 -18.63 8.76 -2.80
C TRP A 48 -17.50 9.77 -2.60
N ALA A 49 -17.36 10.69 -3.55
CA ALA A 49 -16.37 11.74 -3.51
C ALA A 49 -16.67 12.73 -2.38
N LYS A 50 -15.61 13.35 -1.88
CA LYS A 50 -15.69 14.47 -0.96
C LYS A 50 -14.97 15.65 -1.56
N THR A 51 -15.68 16.77 -1.62
CA THR A 51 -15.10 18.07 -1.90
C THR A 51 -15.01 18.80 -0.57
N ASN A 52 -13.78 19.09 -0.15
CA ASN A 52 -13.54 19.88 1.05
C ASN A 52 -14.17 19.25 2.32
N GLU A 53 -14.05 17.93 2.42
CA GLU A 53 -14.62 17.02 3.45
C GLU A 53 -16.15 16.88 3.46
N SER A 54 -16.86 17.56 2.55
CA SER A 54 -18.30 17.40 2.34
C SER A 54 -18.55 16.43 1.19
N TYR A 55 -19.51 15.53 1.34
CA TYR A 55 -19.89 14.64 0.23
C TYR A 55 -20.47 15.44 -0.92
N LEU A 56 -19.89 15.26 -2.10
CA LEU A 56 -20.34 15.86 -3.35
C LEU A 56 -19.93 14.90 -4.46
N ASP A 57 -20.89 14.44 -5.25
CA ASP A 57 -20.63 13.50 -6.32
C ASP A 57 -19.75 14.13 -7.40
N GLU A 58 -18.73 13.38 -7.83
CA GLU A 58 -17.87 13.69 -8.97
C GLU A 58 -18.09 12.66 -10.09
N ALA A 59 -17.48 12.88 -11.25
CA ALA A 59 -17.47 11.87 -12.30
C ALA A 59 -16.61 10.66 -11.87
N THR A 60 -17.19 9.45 -11.92
CA THR A 60 -16.41 8.22 -11.74
C THR A 60 -15.44 8.05 -12.91
N LEU A 61 -14.16 7.89 -12.60
CA LEU A 61 -13.09 7.72 -13.57
C LEU A 61 -12.63 6.27 -13.59
N THR A 62 -12.51 5.68 -14.78
CA THR A 62 -11.93 4.36 -14.99
C THR A 62 -10.81 4.45 -16.01
N SER A 63 -9.71 3.78 -15.72
CA SER A 63 -8.52 3.72 -16.59
C SER A 63 -7.82 2.37 -16.46
N THR A 64 -6.97 2.09 -17.43
CA THR A 64 -6.09 0.91 -17.45
C THR A 64 -4.68 1.33 -17.16
N TRP A 65 -4.06 0.72 -16.15
CA TRP A 65 -2.71 1.02 -15.72
C TRP A 65 -1.79 -0.16 -15.98
N THR A 66 -0.63 0.12 -16.57
CA THR A 66 0.52 -0.79 -16.53
C THR A 66 1.43 -0.33 -15.39
N VAL A 67 1.60 -1.20 -14.39
CA VAL A 67 2.41 -0.93 -13.22
C VAL A 67 3.69 -1.76 -13.30
N THR A 68 4.82 -1.10 -13.13
CA THR A 68 6.13 -1.74 -12.95
C THR A 68 6.77 -1.25 -11.66
N SER A 69 7.30 -2.15 -10.84
CA SER A 69 7.98 -1.81 -9.60
C SER A 69 9.02 -2.86 -9.21
N THR A 70 10.02 -2.39 -8.47
CA THR A 70 11.13 -3.19 -7.94
C THR A 70 11.43 -2.76 -6.51
N CYS A 71 11.78 -3.70 -5.66
CA CYS A 71 12.04 -3.46 -4.24
C CYS A 71 13.50 -3.75 -3.90
N SER A 72 14.18 -2.80 -3.26
CA SER A 72 15.49 -3.04 -2.64
C SER A 72 15.34 -3.70 -1.27
N THR A 73 14.28 -3.34 -0.55
CA THR A 73 13.85 -3.94 0.72
C THR A 73 12.33 -4.03 0.78
N TYR A 74 11.79 -4.70 1.80
CA TYR A 74 10.34 -4.80 2.02
C TYR A 74 9.64 -3.46 2.37
N GLN A 75 10.40 -2.37 2.58
CA GLN A 75 9.86 -1.02 2.83
C GLN A 75 10.24 -0.02 1.76
N ASP A 76 11.11 -0.40 0.82
CA ASP A 76 11.74 0.53 -0.09
C ASP A 76 11.62 -0.02 -1.51
N CYS A 77 10.51 0.38 -2.15
CA CYS A 77 10.18 0.01 -3.51
C CYS A 77 9.88 1.26 -4.32
N THR A 78 10.32 1.25 -5.56
CA THR A 78 10.04 2.28 -6.54
C THR A 78 9.58 1.65 -7.84
N GLY A 79 8.94 2.45 -8.68
CA GLY A 79 8.33 1.97 -9.89
C GLY A 79 7.77 3.08 -10.76
N THR A 80 6.95 2.70 -11.71
CA THR A 80 6.29 3.59 -12.64
C THR A 80 4.89 3.07 -12.94
N VAL A 81 3.95 4.00 -13.07
CA VAL A 81 2.61 3.73 -13.60
C VAL A 81 2.50 4.41 -14.96
N VAL A 82 2.08 3.63 -15.96
CA VAL A 82 1.68 4.12 -17.28
C VAL A 82 0.18 3.92 -17.42
N SER A 83 -0.57 4.99 -17.69
CA SER A 83 -2.02 4.92 -17.90
C SER A 83 -2.38 5.03 -19.37
N ASP A 84 -3.42 4.30 -19.78
CA ASP A 84 -4.10 4.44 -21.07
C ASP A 84 -4.66 5.85 -21.34
N GLN A 85 -4.76 6.71 -20.32
CA GLN A 85 -5.11 8.12 -20.45
C GLN A 85 -3.93 9.00 -20.87
N GLY A 86 -2.79 8.42 -21.28
CA GLY A 86 -1.68 9.15 -21.89
C GLY A 86 -0.72 9.81 -20.91
N TRP A 87 -0.69 9.37 -19.65
CA TRP A 87 0.23 9.90 -18.64
C TRP A 87 1.09 8.80 -18.02
N THR A 88 2.24 9.22 -17.48
CA THR A 88 3.18 8.37 -16.74
C THR A 88 3.61 9.09 -15.48
N ALA A 89 3.68 8.36 -14.37
CA ALA A 89 4.07 8.92 -13.08
C ALA A 89 4.90 7.93 -12.25
N PRO A 90 5.80 8.43 -11.38
CA PRO A 90 6.57 7.58 -10.48
C PRO A 90 5.64 6.91 -9.46
N LEU A 91 5.95 5.65 -9.18
CA LEU A 91 5.31 4.86 -8.13
C LEU A 91 6.31 4.69 -6.99
N VAL A 92 5.87 4.95 -5.76
CA VAL A 92 6.72 4.82 -4.58
C VAL A 92 5.98 4.05 -3.50
N TYR A 93 6.64 3.09 -2.86
CA TYR A 93 6.13 2.39 -1.70
C TYR A 93 6.75 2.97 -0.43
N GLN A 94 5.92 3.50 0.46
CA GLN A 94 6.36 4.02 1.75
C GLN A 94 5.29 3.74 2.81
N SER A 95 5.74 3.38 4.01
CA SER A 95 4.86 3.20 5.18
C SER A 95 3.68 2.24 4.93
N GLY A 96 3.93 1.17 4.16
CA GLY A 96 2.93 0.14 3.87
C GLY A 96 1.91 0.50 2.78
N ARG A 97 2.13 1.57 2.03
CA ARG A 97 1.22 2.04 0.98
C ARG A 97 2.01 2.38 -0.27
N TRP A 98 1.37 2.15 -1.41
CA TRP A 98 1.83 2.65 -2.70
C TRP A 98 1.27 4.05 -2.92
N ARG A 99 2.11 4.93 -3.48
CA ARG A 99 1.74 6.31 -3.81
C ARG A 99 2.21 6.65 -5.22
N VAL A 100 1.29 7.23 -6.00
CA VAL A 100 1.54 7.83 -7.31
C VAL A 100 1.16 9.30 -7.21
N VAL A 101 1.99 10.20 -7.72
CA VAL A 101 1.70 11.65 -7.72
C VAL A 101 1.91 12.20 -9.12
N ARG A 102 0.97 13.03 -9.57
CA ARG A 102 1.08 13.79 -10.82
C ARG A 102 0.47 15.19 -10.67
N THR A 103 0.85 16.07 -11.58
CA THR A 103 0.23 17.40 -11.71
C THR A 103 -0.82 17.37 -12.79
N LEU A 104 -2.00 17.91 -12.50
CA LEU A 104 -3.06 18.19 -13.46
C LEU A 104 -3.01 19.68 -13.80
N GLU A 105 -2.51 20.00 -15.00
CA GLU A 105 -2.56 21.37 -15.48
C GLU A 105 -4.02 21.78 -15.75
N HIS A 106 -4.34 23.04 -15.47
CA HIS A 106 -5.67 23.63 -15.72
C HIS A 106 -6.83 22.84 -15.08
N TRP A 107 -6.63 22.36 -13.85
CA TRP A 107 -7.61 21.51 -13.17
C TRP A 107 -8.70 22.29 -12.44
N GLU A 108 -8.34 23.36 -11.74
CA GLU A 108 -9.28 24.17 -10.96
C GLU A 108 -9.66 25.43 -11.78
N PRO A 109 -10.87 25.50 -12.36
CA PRO A 109 -11.29 26.66 -13.13
C PRO A 109 -11.55 27.85 -12.21
N CYS A 110 -11.01 29.02 -12.59
CA CYS A 110 -11.15 30.25 -11.83
C CYS A 110 -12.23 31.18 -12.43
N PRO A 111 -12.89 32.02 -11.62
CA PRO A 111 -13.91 32.97 -12.10
C PRO A 111 -13.40 34.00 -13.12
N ASP A 112 -12.09 34.26 -13.15
CA ASP A 112 -11.43 35.17 -14.09
C ASP A 112 -11.15 34.54 -15.47
N GLY A 113 -11.56 33.28 -15.67
CA GLY A 113 -11.35 32.52 -16.90
C GLY A 113 -10.01 31.81 -16.99
N THR A 114 -9.15 31.94 -15.97
CA THR A 114 -7.92 31.14 -15.85
C THR A 114 -8.21 29.77 -15.21
N ALA A 115 -7.20 28.92 -15.10
CA ALA A 115 -7.30 27.68 -14.35
C ALA A 115 -5.99 27.37 -13.61
N ALA A 116 -6.09 27.03 -12.33
CA ALA A 116 -4.96 26.62 -11.51
C ALA A 116 -4.65 25.13 -11.68
N ALA A 117 -3.38 24.76 -11.50
CA ALA A 117 -2.97 23.36 -11.51
C ALA A 117 -3.40 22.65 -10.21
N GLY A 118 -3.72 21.36 -10.29
CA GLY A 118 -4.01 20.49 -9.15
C GLY A 118 -2.92 19.44 -8.96
N GLN A 119 -2.57 19.12 -7.71
CA GLN A 119 -1.72 17.96 -7.42
C GLN A 119 -2.61 16.75 -7.15
N GLN A 120 -2.59 15.77 -8.06
CA GLN A 120 -3.32 14.52 -7.90
C GLN A 120 -2.40 13.45 -7.30
N SER A 121 -2.89 12.76 -6.28
CA SER A 121 -2.20 11.65 -5.65
C SER A 121 -3.11 10.44 -5.49
N PHE A 122 -2.61 9.29 -5.93
CA PHE A 122 -3.24 8.00 -5.70
C PHE A 122 -2.49 7.30 -4.58
N THR A 123 -3.16 6.96 -3.50
CA THR A 123 -2.57 6.17 -2.40
C THR A 123 -3.36 4.89 -2.24
N PHE A 124 -2.73 3.73 -2.32
CA PHE A 124 -3.43 2.44 -2.29
C PHE A 124 -2.62 1.35 -1.58
N TRP A 125 -3.33 0.38 -1.04
CA TRP A 125 -2.79 -0.70 -0.21
C TRP A 125 -3.70 -1.93 -0.29
N PRO A 126 -3.18 -3.13 -0.03
CA PRO A 126 -4.01 -4.33 0.07
C PRO A 126 -4.90 -4.26 1.32
N ALA A 127 -6.00 -5.01 1.33
CA ALA A 127 -6.89 -5.07 2.49
C ALA A 127 -6.14 -5.53 3.77
N ARG A 128 -5.23 -6.49 3.62
CA ARG A 128 -4.27 -6.91 4.66
C ARG A 128 -2.96 -7.36 4.00
N ARG A 129 -1.86 -7.37 4.77
CA ARG A 129 -0.53 -7.80 4.26
C ARG A 129 -0.46 -9.29 3.91
N ASP A 130 -1.22 -10.12 4.61
CA ASP A 130 -1.27 -11.57 4.43
C ASP A 130 -2.39 -12.02 3.50
N ALA A 131 -3.15 -11.08 2.91
CA ALA A 131 -4.23 -11.41 2.01
C ALA A 131 -3.68 -12.09 0.74
N PRO A 132 -4.31 -13.18 0.28
CA PRO A 132 -3.84 -13.89 -0.92
C PRO A 132 -3.91 -13.03 -2.18
N ASP A 133 -4.81 -12.06 -2.21
CA ASP A 133 -5.05 -11.12 -3.30
C ASP A 133 -4.32 -9.77 -3.13
N ARG A 134 -3.34 -9.68 -2.23
CA ARG A 134 -2.65 -8.42 -1.88
C ARG A 134 -1.94 -7.72 -3.05
N HIS A 135 -1.63 -8.44 -4.13
CA HIS A 135 -1.03 -7.90 -5.36
C HIS A 135 -2.05 -7.67 -6.47
N ASP A 136 -3.29 -8.10 -6.27
CA ASP A 136 -4.32 -8.19 -7.30
C ASP A 136 -5.49 -7.27 -7.02
N LEU A 137 -5.75 -6.97 -5.74
CA LEU A 137 -6.82 -6.10 -5.30
C LEU A 137 -6.31 -5.13 -4.24
N LEU A 138 -6.24 -3.85 -4.62
CA LEU A 138 -5.82 -2.78 -3.74
C LEU A 138 -6.92 -1.73 -3.64
N SER A 139 -7.07 -1.19 -2.44
CA SER A 139 -8.02 -0.12 -2.13
C SER A 139 -7.26 1.11 -1.70
N GLY A 140 -7.84 2.28 -1.93
CA GLY A 140 -7.11 3.51 -1.78
C GLY A 140 -7.94 4.78 -1.83
N TRP A 141 -7.22 5.88 -2.01
CA TRP A 141 -7.75 7.21 -2.28
C TRP A 141 -7.12 7.77 -3.55
N ASP A 142 -7.95 8.43 -4.34
CA ASP A 142 -7.55 9.39 -5.37
C ASP A 142 -7.87 10.78 -4.81
N GLU A 143 -6.84 11.59 -4.57
CA GLU A 143 -6.99 12.91 -3.97
C GLU A 143 -6.31 13.95 -4.85
N THR A 144 -7.07 14.97 -5.25
CA THR A 144 -6.54 16.13 -5.99
C THR A 144 -6.68 17.40 -5.16
N ILE A 145 -5.57 18.10 -4.96
CA ILE A 145 -5.49 19.31 -4.14
C ILE A 145 -5.01 20.49 -4.97
N GLY A 146 -5.78 21.57 -4.97
CA GLY A 146 -5.41 22.87 -5.53
C GLY A 146 -4.56 23.70 -4.55
N PRO A 147 -3.66 24.56 -5.05
CA PRO A 147 -2.90 25.49 -4.23
C PRO A 147 -3.81 26.39 -3.38
N SER A 148 -3.44 26.61 -2.12
CA SER A 148 -4.17 27.61 -1.31
C SER A 148 -3.98 29.00 -1.92
N GLY A 149 -5.07 29.78 -2.00
CA GLY A 149 -5.05 31.09 -2.67
C GLY A 149 -5.30 31.03 -4.18
N ALA A 150 -5.40 29.83 -4.77
CA ALA A 150 -5.86 29.67 -6.14
C ALA A 150 -7.26 30.30 -6.31
N CYS A 151 -7.50 30.86 -7.50
CA CYS A 151 -8.76 31.52 -7.86
C CYS A 151 -9.23 32.62 -6.88
N GLY A 152 -8.31 33.23 -6.11
CA GLY A 152 -8.63 34.24 -5.10
C GLY A 152 -9.30 33.69 -3.84
N ILE A 153 -9.32 32.37 -3.65
CA ILE A 153 -9.93 31.69 -2.51
C ILE A 153 -8.82 31.25 -1.55
N ASN A 154 -8.84 31.79 -0.32
CA ASN A 154 -7.86 31.43 0.71
C ASN A 154 -8.18 30.07 1.38
N ARG A 155 -8.41 29.05 0.57
CA ARG A 155 -8.65 27.66 0.95
C ARG A 155 -8.32 26.78 -0.26
N SER A 156 -7.58 25.71 -0.07
CA SER A 156 -7.37 24.72 -1.13
C SER A 156 -8.68 24.01 -1.51
N LEU A 157 -8.94 23.87 -2.80
CA LEU A 157 -9.88 22.88 -3.29
C LEU A 157 -9.28 21.49 -3.10
N ASN A 158 -9.90 20.65 -2.27
CA ASN A 158 -9.51 19.25 -2.10
C ASN A 158 -10.68 18.37 -2.55
N ILE A 159 -10.46 17.56 -3.58
CA ILE A 159 -11.39 16.52 -4.03
C ILE A 159 -10.76 15.16 -3.73
N ARG A 160 -11.44 14.34 -2.92
CA ARG A 160 -10.99 12.99 -2.56
C ARG A 160 -12.05 11.95 -2.90
N MET A 161 -11.67 10.96 -3.70
CA MET A 161 -12.49 9.84 -4.15
C MET A 161 -11.96 8.51 -3.60
N PRO A 162 -12.82 7.55 -3.20
CA PRO A 162 -12.40 6.18 -3.00
C PRO A 162 -11.80 5.62 -4.29
N PHE A 163 -10.67 4.92 -4.15
CA PHE A 163 -9.94 4.35 -5.27
C PHE A 163 -9.82 2.83 -5.14
N ARG A 164 -9.86 2.15 -6.27
CA ARG A 164 -9.68 0.70 -6.35
C ARG A 164 -8.84 0.34 -7.55
N LEU A 165 -7.82 -0.49 -7.31
CA LEU A 165 -6.92 -1.03 -8.32
C LEU A 165 -7.09 -2.55 -8.35
N LYS A 166 -7.55 -3.08 -9.48
CA LYS A 166 -7.79 -4.52 -9.65
C LYS A 166 -6.99 -5.05 -10.83
N ARG A 167 -6.23 -6.12 -10.63
CA ARG A 167 -5.49 -6.79 -11.71
C ARG A 167 -6.45 -7.31 -12.77
N ILE A 168 -6.05 -7.11 -14.03
CA ILE A 168 -6.76 -7.65 -15.20
C ILE A 168 -5.88 -8.59 -16.03
N THR A 169 -4.57 -8.62 -15.77
CA THR A 169 -3.62 -9.55 -16.42
C THR A 169 -2.48 -9.91 -15.49
#